data_AF-A0A1I7C818-F1
#
_entry.id   AF-A0A1I7C818-F1
#
_cell.length_a   1.000
_cell.length_b   1.000
_cell.length_c   1.000
_cell.angle_alpha   90.00
_cell.angle_beta   90.00
_cell.angle_gamma   90.00
#
_symmetry.space_group_name_H-M   'P 1'
#
loop_
_entity.id
_entity.type
_entity.pdbx_description
1 polymer ?
#
loop_
_entity_poly.entity_id
_entity_poly.type
_entity_poly.pdbx_seq_one_letter_code
_entity_poly.pdbx_strand_id
1 'polypeptide(L)'
;MVDRESTTVFIKDNHVCVVSPLKPQERITAIQINSDNSNSLHKIFDDKPVYVPKGECLPVFGFKFTAGERYSFAYNIQSEKSESHLVTAEFFYPEE
;
A
#
# COMPACT_ATOMS: atom_id res chain seq x y z
N MET A 1 -18.22 -2.58 9.63
CA MET A 1 -17.54 -1.93 8.49
C MET A 1 -16.05 -2.04 8.77
N VAL A 2 -15.23 -2.42 7.79
CA VAL A 2 -13.77 -2.45 7.99
C VAL A 2 -13.28 -1.00 8.03
N ASP A 3 -12.51 -0.65 9.05
CA ASP A 3 -11.96 0.69 9.20
C ASP A 3 -10.94 0.99 8.09
N ARG A 4 -10.90 2.26 7.63
CA ARG A 4 -10.08 2.68 6.49
C ARG A 4 -9.34 3.97 6.82
N GLU A 5 -8.01 3.91 6.73
CA GLU A 5 -7.12 5.06 6.85
C GLU A 5 -6.53 5.41 5.48
N SER A 6 -6.63 6.68 5.09
CA SER A 6 -5.99 7.17 3.87
C SER A 6 -4.53 7.55 4.15
N THR A 7 -3.64 7.26 3.21
CA THR A 7 -2.24 7.70 3.27
C THR A 7 -1.80 8.41 1.99
N THR A 8 -0.65 9.09 2.08
CA THR A 8 -0.08 9.88 1.00
C THR A 8 0.85 9.05 0.12
N VAL A 9 0.89 9.38 -1.17
CA VAL A 9 1.84 8.80 -2.14
C VAL A 9 2.76 9.91 -2.65
N PHE A 10 4.04 9.62 -2.70
CA PHE A 10 5.03 10.45 -3.38
C PHE A 10 5.62 9.68 -4.57
N ILE A 11 5.78 10.38 -5.68
CA ILE A 11 6.53 9.87 -6.84
C ILE A 11 7.79 10.71 -6.94
N LYS A 12 8.94 10.05 -6.86
CA LYS A 12 10.24 10.70 -7.03
C LYS A 12 11.15 9.78 -7.83
N ASP A 13 11.75 10.30 -8.90
CA ASP A 13 12.69 9.56 -9.75
C ASP A 13 12.11 8.21 -10.23
N ASN A 14 10.85 8.20 -10.69
CA ASN A 14 10.06 6.99 -11.05
C ASN A 14 9.87 5.95 -9.95
N HIS A 15 10.12 6.31 -8.68
CA HIS A 15 9.83 5.47 -7.53
C HIS A 15 8.57 5.95 -6.83
N VAL A 16 7.62 5.02 -6.67
CA VAL A 16 6.39 5.23 -5.91
C VAL A 16 6.64 4.90 -4.44
N CYS A 17 6.47 5.89 -3.57
CA CYS A 17 6.53 5.73 -2.12
C CYS A 17 5.15 5.99 -1.53
N VAL A 18 4.48 4.92 -1.08
CA VAL A 18 3.26 5.04 -0.28
C VAL A 18 3.69 5.19 1.18
N VAL A 19 3.41 6.32 1.81
CA VAL A 19 3.90 6.59 3.17
C VAL A 19 3.18 5.69 4.16
N SER A 20 3.94 5.07 5.06
CA SER A 20 3.39 4.23 6.12
C SER A 20 2.74 5.08 7.22
N PRO A 21 1.43 4.97 7.49
CA PRO A 21 0.82 5.52 8.68
C PRO A 21 0.93 4.59 9.90
N LEU A 22 1.49 3.38 9.72
CA LEU A 22 1.42 2.28 10.69
C LEU A 22 1.96 2.67 12.06
N LYS A 23 1.21 2.31 13.09
CA LYS A 23 1.61 2.42 14.49
C LYS A 23 2.62 1.33 14.85
N PRO A 24 3.40 1.53 15.93
CA PRO A 24 4.23 0.46 16.46
C PRO A 24 3.40 -0.81 16.70
N GLN A 25 3.97 -1.97 16.35
CA GLN A 25 3.35 -3.31 16.45
C GLN A 25 2.29 -3.64 15.40
N GLU A 26 1.93 -2.68 14.52
CA GLU A 26 1.11 -2.99 13.35
C GLU A 26 1.95 -3.64 12.25
N ARG A 27 1.32 -4.54 11.51
CA ARG A 27 1.98 -5.32 10.46
C ARG A 27 1.08 -5.49 9.24
N ILE A 28 1.70 -5.51 8.08
CA ILE A 28 1.03 -5.75 6.81
C ILE A 28 0.85 -7.27 6.64
N THR A 29 -0.38 -7.70 6.40
CA THR A 29 -0.73 -9.10 6.15
C THR A 29 -1.25 -9.34 4.73
N ALA A 30 -1.67 -8.28 4.02
CA ALA A 30 -1.94 -8.37 2.60
C ALA A 30 -1.76 -7.00 1.90
N ILE A 31 -1.58 -7.04 0.59
CA ILE A 31 -1.61 -5.88 -0.29
C ILE A 31 -2.50 -6.19 -1.50
N GLN A 32 -3.26 -5.19 -1.92
CA GLN A 32 -3.87 -5.14 -3.22
C GLN A 32 -3.46 -3.84 -3.93
N ILE A 33 -3.05 -3.96 -5.18
CA ILE A 33 -2.80 -2.84 -6.10
C ILE A 33 -3.72 -3.05 -7.28
N ASN A 34 -4.49 -2.04 -7.67
CA ASN A 34 -5.29 -2.07 -8.90
C ASN A 34 -4.92 -0.89 -9.79
N SER A 35 -5.03 -1.08 -11.09
CA SER A 35 -4.93 -0.04 -12.11
C SER A 35 -6.21 0.04 -12.93
N ASP A 36 -6.44 1.18 -13.59
CA ASP A 36 -7.58 1.37 -14.50
C ASP A 36 -7.55 0.39 -15.69
N ASN A 37 -6.36 0.00 -16.16
CA ASN A 37 -6.17 -0.91 -17.30
C ASN A 37 -6.07 -2.39 -16.91
N SER A 38 -6.66 -2.78 -15.78
CA SER A 38 -6.80 -4.17 -15.31
C SER A 38 -5.52 -4.88 -14.84
N ASN A 39 -4.35 -4.21 -14.82
CA ASN A 39 -3.21 -4.72 -14.07
C ASN A 39 -3.53 -4.65 -12.57
N SER A 40 -3.40 -5.77 -11.88
CA SER A 40 -3.58 -5.83 -10.44
C SER A 40 -2.53 -6.74 -9.80
N LEU A 41 -2.17 -6.40 -8.58
CA LEU A 41 -1.38 -7.26 -7.70
C LEU A 41 -2.25 -7.57 -6.49
N HIS A 42 -2.34 -8.83 -6.13
CA HIS A 42 -2.88 -9.24 -4.85
C HIS A 42 -1.89 -10.20 -4.20
N LYS A 43 -1.48 -9.90 -2.96
CA LYS A 43 -0.48 -10.70 -2.24
C LYS A 43 -0.84 -10.78 -0.76
N ILE A 44 -0.79 -11.98 -0.20
CA ILE A 44 -1.07 -12.28 1.20
C ILE A 44 0.20 -12.79 1.86
N PHE A 45 0.43 -12.39 3.12
CA PHE A 45 1.67 -12.59 3.87
C PHE A 45 1.44 -13.36 5.18
N ASP A 46 0.46 -14.25 5.23
CA ASP A 46 -0.04 -14.88 6.47
C ASP A 46 1.06 -15.46 7.38
N ASP A 47 2.08 -16.10 6.80
CA ASP A 47 3.18 -16.70 7.57
C ASP A 47 4.38 -15.77 7.81
N LYS A 48 4.42 -14.60 7.15
CA LYS A 48 5.57 -13.68 7.15
C LYS A 48 5.11 -12.22 7.09
N PRO A 49 4.52 -11.69 8.18
CA PRO A 49 4.05 -10.32 8.21
C PRO A 49 5.19 -9.33 7.99
N VAL A 50 4.88 -8.23 7.31
CA VAL A 50 5.87 -7.18 7.00
C VAL A 50 5.67 -6.00 7.95
N TYR A 51 6.75 -5.57 8.59
CA TYR A 51 6.78 -4.43 9.50
C TYR A 51 7.43 -3.24 8.83
N VAL A 52 6.75 -2.10 8.83
CA VAL A 52 7.24 -0.86 8.23
C VAL A 52 7.02 0.29 9.21
N PRO A 53 8.09 1.01 9.64
CA PRO A 53 7.94 2.15 10.53
C PRO A 53 7.07 3.25 9.93
N LYS A 54 6.43 4.04 10.79
CA LYS A 54 5.69 5.23 10.37
C LYS A 54 6.60 6.20 9.61
N GLY A 55 6.12 6.72 8.48
CA GLY A 55 6.85 7.68 7.64
C GLY A 55 7.74 7.05 6.57
N GLU A 56 8.04 5.76 6.67
CA GLU A 56 8.78 5.01 5.64
C GLU A 56 7.88 4.59 4.48
N CYS A 57 8.47 4.17 3.36
CA CYS A 57 7.71 3.70 2.20
C CYS A 57 7.20 2.27 2.42
N LEU A 58 5.88 2.09 2.28
CA LEU A 58 5.26 0.78 2.22
C LEU A 58 5.73 0.02 0.96
N PRO A 59 5.96 -1.29 1.07
CA PRO A 59 6.45 -2.11 -0.04
C PRO A 59 5.39 -2.27 -1.12
N VAL A 60 5.79 -2.00 -2.37
CA VAL A 60 4.98 -2.27 -3.58
C VAL A 60 5.35 -3.61 -4.25
N PHE A 61 6.22 -4.39 -3.61
CA PHE A 61 6.59 -5.77 -3.97
C PHE A 61 7.01 -5.98 -5.44
N GLY A 62 7.72 -5.01 -6.01
CA GLY A 62 8.22 -5.09 -7.39
C GLY A 62 7.15 -4.88 -8.46
N PHE A 63 5.98 -4.38 -8.08
CA PHE A 63 4.98 -3.93 -9.05
C PHE A 63 5.57 -2.86 -9.97
N LYS A 64 5.33 -3.01 -11.27
CA LYS A 64 5.79 -2.07 -12.29
C LYS A 64 4.65 -1.12 -12.61
N PHE A 65 4.88 0.17 -12.39
CA PHE A 65 3.92 1.22 -12.73
C PHE A 65 4.14 1.65 -14.18
N THR A 66 3.03 1.85 -14.87
CA THR A 66 2.95 2.35 -16.24
C THR A 66 2.56 3.83 -16.19
N ALA A 67 3.32 4.66 -16.91
CA ALA A 67 3.00 6.07 -17.12
C ALA A 67 1.59 6.27 -17.68
N GLY A 68 0.88 7.30 -17.22
CA GLY A 68 -0.46 7.63 -17.69
C GLY A 68 -1.60 6.83 -17.05
N GLU A 69 -1.32 6.02 -16.02
CA GLU A 69 -2.34 5.21 -15.34
C GLU A 69 -2.65 5.70 -13.92
N ARG A 70 -3.91 5.50 -13.49
CA ARG A 70 -4.31 5.63 -12.08
C ARG A 70 -4.18 4.30 -11.38
N TYR A 71 -3.74 4.38 -10.13
CA TYR A 71 -3.55 3.24 -9.26
C TYR A 71 -4.24 3.46 -7.92
N SER A 72 -4.77 2.37 -7.37
CA SER A 72 -5.27 2.29 -6.00
C SER A 72 -4.53 1.21 -5.23
N PHE A 73 -4.17 1.52 -3.99
CA PHE A 73 -3.59 0.59 -3.02
C PHE A 73 -4.58 0.32 -1.91
N ALA A 74 -4.58 -0.93 -1.44
CA ALA A 74 -5.18 -1.32 -0.17
C ALA A 74 -4.23 -2.28 0.55
N TYR A 75 -3.69 -1.86 1.69
CA TYR A 75 -2.90 -2.69 2.59
C TYR A 75 -3.79 -3.17 3.73
N ASN A 76 -3.82 -4.48 3.96
CA ASN A 76 -4.45 -5.02 5.15
C ASN A 76 -3.47 -4.97 6.32
N ILE A 77 -3.83 -4.21 7.34
CA ILE A 77 -3.03 -4.00 8.53
C ILE A 77 -3.65 -4.76 9.69
N GLN A 78 -2.83 -5.57 10.35
CA GLN A 78 -3.22 -6.28 11.56
C GLN A 78 -2.46 -5.71 12.75
N SER A 79 -3.17 -5.57 13.87
CA SER A 79 -2.62 -5.29 15.18
C SER A 79 -2.86 -6.49 16.09
N GLU A 80 -1.99 -6.70 17.09
CA GLU A 80 -2.20 -7.76 18.08
C GLU A 80 -3.33 -7.44 19.07
N LYS A 81 -3.64 -6.15 19.26
CA LYS A 81 -4.56 -5.66 20.30
C LYS A 81 -5.81 -4.99 19.74
N SER A 82 -5.91 -4.84 18.42
CA SER A 82 -6.97 -4.09 17.77
C SER A 82 -7.45 -4.83 16.53
N GLU A 83 -8.66 -4.52 16.10
CA GLU A 83 -9.20 -5.05 14.86
C GLU A 83 -8.33 -4.65 13.67
N SER A 84 -8.34 -5.49 12.64
CA SER A 84 -7.67 -5.19 11.38
C SER A 84 -8.33 -4.01 10.69
N HIS A 85 -7.53 -3.17 10.06
CA HIS A 85 -8.00 -2.04 9.26
C HIS A 85 -7.26 -2.02 7.91
N LEU A 86 -7.77 -1.21 6.98
CA LEU A 86 -7.15 -1.01 5.67
C LEU A 86 -6.44 0.34 5.63
N VAL A 87 -5.22 0.34 5.13
CA VAL A 87 -4.54 1.58 4.71
C VAL A 87 -4.68 1.68 3.20
N THR A 88 -5.28 2.75 2.72
CA THR A 88 -5.59 2.96 1.30
C THR A 88 -4.91 4.20 0.75
N ALA A 89 -4.56 4.17 -0.52
CA ALA A 89 -4.05 5.33 -1.24
C ALA A 89 -4.42 5.26 -2.71
N GLU A 90 -4.66 6.41 -3.33
CA GLU A 90 -4.95 6.54 -4.75
C GLU A 90 -4.06 7.61 -5.36
N PHE A 91 -3.54 7.36 -6.55
CA PHE A 91 -2.68 8.32 -7.22
C PHE A 91 -2.65 8.09 -8.74
N PHE A 92 -2.28 9.13 -9.48
CA PHE A 92 -1.99 9.05 -10.92
C PHE A 92 -0.48 9.00 -11.10
N TYR A 93 0.01 8.04 -11.88
CA TYR A 93 1.42 7.96 -12.25
C TYR A 93 1.64 8.77 -13.55
N PRO A 94 2.36 9.90 -13.49
CA PRO A 94 2.44 10.85 -14.59
C PRO A 94 3.16 10.28 -15.81
N GLU A 95 2.83 10.83 -16.98
CA GLU A 95 3.64 10.67 -18.19
C GLU A 95 4.95 11.48 -18.02
N GLU A 96 6.07 10.92 -18.48
CA GLU A 96 7.37 11.62 -18.52
C GLU A 96 7.36 12.78 -19.52
#